data_AF-A0A7N4P0B4-F1
#
_entry.id   AF-A0A7N4P0B4-F1
#
_cell.length_a   1.000
_cell.length_b   1.000
_cell.length_c   1.000
_cell.angle_alpha   90.00
_cell.angle_beta   90.00
_cell.angle_gamma   90.00
#
_symmetry.space_group_name_H-M   'P 1'
#
loop_
_entity.id
_entity.type
_entity.pdbx_description
1 polymer ?
#
loop_
_entity_poly.entity_id
_entity_poly.type
_entity_poly.pdbx_seq_one_letter_code
_entity_poly.pdbx_strand_id
1 'polypeptide(L)'
;MVFSDLTSRTVHLYDEWIKDADPRVGDWPLMSSPLPQAIILGLYVYFVTSLGPKLMENRKPFDLKKLMITYNFLIVLFSLYMCYEMAWTCWLYYFSKFIELLDTIFFVLRKKNSQVTFLHVFHHTIMPWTWWFGVKFAAGGLGTFHALLNTAVHVVMYTYYGLCALGPAYQKYLWWKKYLTTLQLVQFIMVTVHIGQSFLVKDCKYQFPIFQYIIMCYGCIFLILFAHFWYRAYTKGQRLPKTVKNGVCKSKNN
;
A
#
# COMPACT_ATOMS: atom_id res chain seq x y z
N MET A 1 -1.13 11.47 -41.25
CA MET A 1 0.34 11.63 -41.35
C MET A 1 0.96 12.02 -40.01
N VAL A 2 0.49 13.06 -39.30
CA VAL A 2 1.02 13.43 -37.97
C VAL A 2 0.73 12.38 -36.88
N PHE A 3 -0.49 11.82 -36.84
CA PHE A 3 -0.88 10.82 -35.84
C PHE A 3 -0.12 9.50 -36.00
N SER A 4 0.16 9.10 -37.23
CA SER A 4 0.97 7.91 -37.54
C SER A 4 2.44 8.11 -37.16
N ASP A 5 3.00 9.31 -37.36
CA ASP A 5 4.39 9.62 -36.98
C ASP A 5 4.56 9.66 -35.45
N LEU A 6 3.60 10.26 -34.73
CA LEU A 6 3.61 10.28 -33.27
C LEU A 6 3.48 8.88 -32.67
N THR A 7 2.62 8.04 -33.24
CA THR A 7 2.45 6.64 -32.81
C THR A 7 3.75 5.86 -33.02
N SER A 8 4.39 6.02 -34.19
CA SER A 8 5.68 5.38 -34.50
C SER A 8 6.78 5.76 -33.51
N ARG A 9 6.94 7.06 -33.22
CA ARG A 9 7.92 7.53 -32.24
C ARG A 9 7.67 7.00 -30.83
N THR A 10 6.41 6.96 -30.41
CA THR A 10 6.03 6.49 -29.07
C THR A 10 6.33 5.01 -28.90
N VAL A 11 6.03 4.20 -29.92
CA VAL A 11 6.35 2.77 -29.93
C VAL A 11 7.87 2.56 -29.90
N HIS A 12 8.62 3.30 -30.70
CA HIS A 12 10.08 3.20 -30.72
C HIS A 12 10.71 3.54 -29.36
N LEU A 13 10.26 4.62 -28.71
CA LEU A 13 10.75 5.00 -27.38
C LEU A 13 10.43 3.94 -26.33
N TYR A 14 9.24 3.34 -26.40
CA TYR A 14 8.87 2.23 -25.52
C TYR A 14 9.75 1.00 -25.75
N ASP A 15 9.97 0.63 -27.01
CA ASP A 15 10.78 -0.52 -27.40
C ASP A 15 12.26 -0.34 -27.03
N GLU A 16 12.78 0.89 -27.09
CA GLU A 16 14.12 1.19 -26.59
C GLU A 16 14.20 1.08 -25.06
N TRP A 17 13.24 1.68 -24.36
CA TRP A 17 13.23 1.68 -22.90
C TRP A 17 13.02 0.29 -22.28
N ILE A 18 12.22 -0.57 -22.91
CA ILE A 18 11.93 -1.91 -22.39
C ILE A 18 13.10 -2.90 -22.58
N LYS A 19 14.11 -2.58 -23.41
CA LYS A 19 15.30 -3.42 -23.61
C LYS A 19 16.11 -3.62 -22.34
N ASP A 20 16.09 -2.65 -21.43
CA ASP A 20 16.80 -2.70 -20.15
C ASP A 20 16.03 -3.50 -19.07
N ALA A 21 14.85 -4.03 -19.41
CA ALA A 21 14.05 -4.81 -18.48
C ALA A 21 14.69 -6.18 -18.19
N ASP A 22 14.46 -6.66 -16.97
CA ASP A 22 14.87 -7.99 -16.53
C ASP A 22 14.10 -9.07 -17.32
N PRO A 23 14.77 -9.92 -18.11
CA PRO A 23 14.11 -10.95 -18.89
C PRO A 23 13.46 -12.04 -18.01
N ARG A 24 13.92 -12.21 -16.76
CA ARG A 24 13.44 -13.27 -15.85
C ARG A 24 11.97 -13.11 -15.45
N VAL A 25 11.45 -11.88 -15.52
CA VAL A 25 10.07 -11.57 -15.13
C VAL A 25 9.13 -11.38 -16.32
N GLY A 26 9.60 -11.58 -17.56
CA GLY A 26 8.85 -11.26 -18.78
C GLY A 26 7.50 -11.97 -18.89
N ASP A 27 7.46 -13.26 -18.58
CA ASP A 27 6.26 -14.11 -18.68
C ASP A 27 5.38 -14.08 -17.42
N TRP A 28 5.76 -13.29 -16.41
CA TRP A 28 5.01 -13.24 -15.16
C TRP A 28 3.72 -12.43 -15.31
N PRO A 29 2.67 -12.75 -14.56
CA PRO A 29 1.41 -12.02 -14.65
C PRO A 29 1.61 -10.51 -14.39
N LEU A 30 0.99 -9.68 -15.23
CA LEU A 30 1.07 -8.22 -15.25
C LEU A 30 2.46 -7.62 -15.60
N MET A 31 3.46 -8.42 -15.97
CA MET A 31 4.82 -7.93 -16.27
C MET A 31 5.10 -7.66 -17.76
N SER A 32 4.11 -7.90 -18.64
CA SER A 32 4.26 -7.68 -20.09
C SER A 32 4.40 -6.19 -20.44
N SER A 33 3.53 -5.34 -19.90
CA SER A 33 3.57 -3.89 -20.06
C SER A 33 2.92 -3.20 -18.84
N PRO A 34 3.13 -1.89 -18.62
CA PRO A 34 2.48 -1.18 -17.52
C PRO A 34 1.00 -0.87 -17.80
N LEU A 35 0.49 -1.15 -19.01
CA LEU A 35 -0.87 -0.78 -19.42
C LEU A 35 -1.97 -1.59 -18.69
N PRO A 36 -1.90 -2.92 -18.54
CA PRO A 36 -2.90 -3.69 -17.79
C PRO A 36 -3.09 -3.18 -16.37
N GLN A 37 -2.00 -2.89 -15.65
CA GLN A 37 -2.11 -2.34 -14.30
C GLN A 37 -2.66 -0.91 -14.29
N ALA A 38 -2.36 -0.08 -15.30
CA ALA A 38 -2.92 1.27 -15.43
C ALA A 38 -4.45 1.22 -15.48
N ILE A 39 -4.98 0.29 -16.29
CA ILE A 39 -6.42 0.08 -16.45
C ILE A 39 -7.03 -0.42 -15.13
N ILE A 40 -6.44 -1.43 -14.50
CA ILE A 40 -6.91 -1.96 -13.22
C ILE A 40 -6.95 -0.87 -12.15
N LEU A 41 -5.88 -0.09 -12.01
CA LEU A 41 -5.79 0.98 -11.02
C LEU A 41 -6.73 2.15 -11.33
N GLY A 42 -6.89 2.51 -12.61
CA GLY A 42 -7.85 3.53 -13.04
C GLY A 42 -9.29 3.14 -12.71
N LEU A 43 -9.67 1.89 -13.02
CA LEU A 43 -10.98 1.33 -12.66
C LEU A 43 -11.17 1.26 -11.14
N TYR A 44 -10.14 0.85 -10.41
CA TYR A 44 -10.13 0.84 -8.96
C TYR A 44 -10.38 2.24 -8.36
N VAL A 45 -9.61 3.25 -8.78
CA VAL A 45 -9.77 4.63 -8.30
C VAL A 45 -11.17 5.14 -8.62
N TYR A 46 -11.64 4.95 -9.86
CA TYR A 46 -12.99 5.32 -10.27
C TYR A 46 -14.07 4.64 -9.41
N PHE A 47 -13.92 3.34 -9.15
CA PHE A 47 -14.84 2.58 -8.31
C PHE A 47 -14.87 3.11 -6.88
N VAL A 48 -13.72 3.27 -6.22
CA VAL A 48 -13.69 3.57 -4.78
C VAL A 48 -14.00 5.03 -4.45
N THR A 49 -13.77 5.94 -5.40
CA THR A 49 -13.99 7.38 -5.20
C THR A 49 -15.33 7.87 -5.73
N SER A 50 -15.93 7.19 -6.71
CA SER A 50 -17.14 7.68 -7.41
C SER A 50 -18.23 6.62 -7.53
N LEU A 51 -18.01 5.58 -8.36
CA LEU A 51 -19.07 4.63 -8.71
C LEU A 51 -19.59 3.83 -7.52
N GLY A 52 -18.69 3.23 -6.73
CA GLY A 52 -19.02 2.39 -5.59
C GLY A 52 -19.81 3.13 -4.50
N PRO A 53 -19.37 4.30 -4.01
CA PRO A 53 -20.14 5.12 -3.09
C PRO A 53 -21.54 5.47 -3.61
N LYS A 54 -21.66 5.82 -4.90
CA LYS A 54 -22.95 6.14 -5.55
C LYS A 54 -23.88 4.92 -5.62
N LEU A 55 -23.35 3.74 -5.96
CA LEU A 55 -24.13 2.48 -5.96
C LEU A 55 -24.60 2.07 -4.56
N MET A 56 -23.84 2.45 -3.53
CA MET A 56 -24.12 2.12 -2.12
C MET A 56 -24.98 3.16 -1.41
N GLU A 57 -25.27 4.31 -2.03
CA GLU A 57 -26.02 5.42 -1.43
C GLU A 57 -27.37 4.96 -0.90
N ASN A 58 -28.15 4.29 -1.75
CA ASN A 58 -29.49 3.78 -1.45
C ASN A 58 -29.51 2.30 -0.99
N ARG A 59 -28.33 1.72 -0.69
CA ARG A 59 -28.21 0.34 -0.20
C ARG A 59 -27.80 0.29 1.25
N LYS A 60 -28.20 -0.78 1.94
CA LYS A 60 -27.70 -1.10 3.29
C LYS A 60 -26.23 -1.55 3.20
N PRO A 61 -25.39 -1.26 4.21
CA PRO A 61 -24.01 -1.74 4.22
C PRO A 61 -23.98 -3.27 4.25
N PHE A 62 -23.10 -3.89 3.46
CA PHE A 62 -22.94 -5.34 3.43
C PHE A 62 -22.34 -5.85 4.75
N ASP A 63 -22.82 -7.01 5.23
CA ASP A 63 -22.16 -7.73 6.31
C ASP A 63 -21.06 -8.62 5.74
N LEU A 64 -19.84 -8.12 5.78
CA LEU A 64 -18.64 -8.78 5.28
C LEU A 64 -17.75 -9.29 6.41
N LYS A 65 -18.27 -9.48 7.63
CA LYS A 65 -17.47 -9.80 8.82
C LYS A 65 -16.58 -11.03 8.61
N LYS A 66 -17.16 -12.18 8.23
CA LYS A 66 -16.42 -13.44 8.03
C LYS A 66 -15.39 -13.29 6.91
N LEU A 67 -15.78 -12.68 5.81
CA LEU A 67 -14.91 -12.43 4.66
C LEU A 67 -13.69 -11.58 5.07
N MET A 68 -13.89 -10.49 5.82
CA MET A 68 -12.81 -9.65 6.31
C MET A 68 -11.89 -10.39 7.28
N ILE A 69 -12.42 -11.21 8.20
CA ILE A 69 -11.57 -11.99 9.12
C ILE A 69 -10.68 -12.94 8.32
N THR A 70 -11.25 -13.71 7.40
CA THR A 70 -10.51 -14.63 6.54
C THR A 70 -9.47 -13.89 5.69
N TYR A 71 -9.87 -12.80 5.05
CA TYR A 71 -8.98 -11.96 4.25
C TYR A 71 -7.79 -11.44 5.07
N ASN A 72 -8.02 -10.81 6.23
CA ASN A 72 -6.94 -10.27 7.05
C ASN A 72 -6.00 -11.37 7.53
N PHE A 73 -6.53 -12.54 7.89
CA PHE A 73 -5.72 -13.70 8.27
C PHE A 73 -4.84 -14.20 7.12
N LEU A 74 -5.40 -14.31 5.91
CA LEU A 74 -4.63 -14.70 4.72
C LEU A 74 -3.53 -13.68 4.39
N ILE A 75 -3.80 -12.38 4.52
CA ILE A 75 -2.77 -11.36 4.31
C ILE A 75 -1.65 -11.46 5.35
N VAL A 76 -1.96 -11.78 6.61
CA VAL A 76 -0.94 -12.02 7.64
C VAL A 76 -0.04 -13.20 7.25
N LEU A 77 -0.62 -14.34 6.87
CA LEU A 77 0.15 -15.51 6.44
C LEU A 77 0.99 -15.20 5.19
N PHE A 78 0.41 -14.50 4.23
CA PHE A 78 1.11 -14.11 3.01
C PHE A 78 2.25 -13.13 3.29
N SER A 79 2.06 -12.18 4.22
CA SER A 79 3.11 -11.24 4.64
C SER A 79 4.24 -11.94 5.39
N LEU A 80 3.94 -12.94 6.23
CA LEU A 80 4.95 -13.78 6.88
C LEU A 80 5.77 -14.56 5.85
N TYR A 81 5.10 -15.16 4.87
CA TYR A 81 5.76 -15.87 3.78
C TYR A 81 6.69 -14.96 2.97
N MET A 82 6.22 -13.77 2.57
CA MET A 82 7.03 -12.77 1.87
C MET A 82 8.14 -12.17 2.74
N CYS A 83 8.04 -12.20 4.06
CA CYS A 83 9.13 -11.75 4.93
C CYS A 83 10.25 -12.80 5.02
N TYR A 84 9.91 -14.08 4.89
CA TYR A 84 10.85 -15.21 4.97
C TYR A 84 11.59 -15.42 3.64
N GLU A 85 10.86 -15.45 2.53
CA GLU A 85 11.46 -15.52 1.19
C GLU A 85 11.84 -14.10 0.75
N MET A 86 13.05 -13.88 0.21
CA MET A 86 13.42 -12.57 -0.37
C MET A 86 13.74 -12.61 -1.87
N ALA A 87 14.12 -13.76 -2.43
CA ALA A 87 14.60 -13.86 -3.82
C ALA A 87 13.45 -13.89 -4.87
N TRP A 88 12.33 -14.57 -4.59
CA TRP A 88 11.12 -14.60 -5.43
C TRP A 88 10.11 -13.49 -5.09
N THR A 89 10.46 -12.65 -4.12
CA THR A 89 9.48 -11.88 -3.34
C THR A 89 9.11 -10.56 -3.98
N CYS A 90 9.94 -9.99 -4.86
CA CYS A 90 9.64 -8.69 -5.45
C CYS A 90 8.32 -8.71 -6.23
N TRP A 91 8.08 -9.74 -7.05
CA TRP A 91 6.82 -9.89 -7.77
C TRP A 91 5.66 -10.29 -6.85
N LEU A 92 5.88 -11.18 -5.88
CA LEU A 92 4.85 -11.53 -4.90
C LEU A 92 4.39 -10.32 -4.10
N TYR A 93 5.33 -9.47 -3.69
CA TYR A 93 5.06 -8.21 -3.00
C TYR A 93 4.30 -7.24 -3.91
N TYR A 94 4.72 -7.09 -5.16
CA TYR A 94 3.99 -6.30 -6.16
C TYR A 94 2.56 -6.80 -6.33
N PHE A 95 2.37 -8.11 -6.48
CA PHE A 95 1.06 -8.73 -6.63
C PHE A 95 0.21 -8.57 -5.35
N SER A 96 0.83 -8.63 -4.17
CA SER A 96 0.16 -8.38 -2.89
C SER A 96 -0.52 -7.02 -2.86
N LYS A 97 0.09 -5.98 -3.47
CA LYS A 97 -0.49 -4.64 -3.52
C LYS A 97 -1.85 -4.61 -4.25
N PHE A 98 -2.07 -5.49 -5.23
CA PHE A 98 -3.38 -5.61 -5.89
C PHE A 98 -4.41 -6.31 -5.01
N ILE A 99 -4.00 -7.33 -4.26
CA ILE A 99 -4.87 -8.00 -3.28
C ILE A 99 -5.30 -7.00 -2.20
N GLU A 100 -4.38 -6.12 -1.77
CA GLU A 100 -4.63 -5.07 -0.79
C GLU A 100 -5.64 -4.00 -1.26
N LEU A 101 -5.95 -3.91 -2.56
CA LEU A 101 -7.04 -3.04 -3.06
C LEU A 101 -8.42 -3.48 -2.54
N LEU A 102 -8.54 -4.71 -2.04
CA LEU A 102 -9.76 -5.19 -1.38
C LEU A 102 -10.07 -4.41 -0.10
N ASP A 103 -9.08 -3.82 0.57
CA ASP A 103 -9.28 -3.01 1.79
C ASP A 103 -10.28 -1.87 1.56
N THR A 104 -10.04 -1.10 0.51
CA THR A 104 -10.88 0.02 0.07
C THR A 104 -12.23 -0.46 -0.45
N ILE A 105 -12.27 -1.59 -1.17
CA ILE A 105 -13.53 -2.20 -1.61
C ILE A 105 -14.40 -2.55 -0.40
N PHE A 106 -13.82 -3.15 0.65
CA PHE A 106 -14.54 -3.42 1.90
C PHE A 106 -15.02 -2.13 2.58
N PHE A 107 -14.25 -1.04 2.54
CA PHE A 107 -14.71 0.24 3.09
C PHE A 107 -15.93 0.77 2.35
N VAL A 108 -15.93 0.73 1.03
CA VAL A 108 -17.05 1.21 0.19
C VAL A 108 -18.30 0.35 0.43
N LEU A 109 -18.18 -0.98 0.34
CA LEU A 109 -19.31 -1.90 0.51
C LEU A 109 -19.89 -1.88 1.94
N ARG A 110 -19.10 -1.49 2.95
CA ARG A 110 -19.57 -1.31 4.33
C ARG A 110 -19.99 0.13 4.67
N LYS A 111 -20.03 1.02 3.68
CA LYS A 111 -20.33 2.46 3.84
C LYS A 111 -19.44 3.14 4.88
N LYS A 112 -18.15 2.78 4.90
CA LYS A 112 -17.11 3.37 5.76
C LYS A 112 -16.31 4.44 5.00
N ASN A 113 -17.02 5.39 4.39
CA ASN A 113 -16.41 6.43 3.53
C ASN A 113 -15.36 7.28 4.27
N SER A 114 -15.45 7.43 5.60
CA SER A 114 -14.41 8.10 6.40
C SER A 114 -13.07 7.36 6.44
N GLN A 115 -13.01 6.10 6.01
CA GLN A 115 -11.78 5.32 5.84
C GLN A 115 -11.18 5.47 4.44
N VAL A 116 -11.98 5.84 3.44
CA VAL A 116 -11.53 6.13 2.07
C VAL A 116 -10.94 7.54 2.03
N THR A 117 -9.77 7.71 2.62
CA THR A 117 -9.06 9.00 2.68
C THR A 117 -8.10 9.15 1.50
N PHE A 118 -7.69 10.39 1.21
CA PHE A 118 -6.64 10.66 0.24
C PHE A 118 -5.38 9.84 0.52
N LEU A 119 -4.90 9.81 1.78
CA LEU A 119 -3.74 9.02 2.20
C LEU A 119 -3.89 7.55 1.78
N HIS A 120 -5.05 6.95 2.03
CA HIS A 120 -5.26 5.54 1.75
C HIS A 120 -5.38 5.25 0.25
N VAL A 121 -6.19 6.01 -0.50
CA VAL A 121 -6.33 5.81 -1.95
C VAL A 121 -5.02 6.11 -2.68
N PHE A 122 -4.33 7.19 -2.32
CA PHE A 122 -3.02 7.53 -2.89
C PHE A 122 -2.01 6.41 -2.66
N HIS A 123 -1.85 5.93 -1.42
CA HIS A 123 -0.98 4.81 -1.09
C HIS A 123 -1.31 3.55 -1.91
N HIS A 124 -2.56 3.08 -1.87
CA HIS A 124 -2.95 1.85 -2.57
C HIS A 124 -2.93 1.96 -4.09
N THR A 125 -2.87 3.16 -4.66
CA THR A 125 -2.73 3.35 -6.11
C THR A 125 -1.26 3.44 -6.52
N ILE A 126 -0.47 4.28 -5.82
CA ILE A 126 0.89 4.58 -6.22
C ILE A 126 1.86 3.43 -5.95
N MET A 127 1.60 2.65 -4.89
CA MET A 127 2.44 1.50 -4.52
C MET A 127 2.47 0.42 -5.61
N PRO A 128 1.35 -0.18 -6.06
CA PRO A 128 1.38 -1.14 -7.17
C PRO A 128 1.91 -0.51 -8.46
N TRP A 129 1.49 0.73 -8.78
CA TRP A 129 1.93 1.42 -9.99
C TRP A 129 3.46 1.48 -10.11
N THR A 130 4.11 1.95 -9.05
CA THR A 130 5.57 2.13 -9.05
C THR A 130 6.34 0.84 -8.85
N TRP A 131 5.79 -0.11 -8.09
CA TRP A 131 6.43 -1.41 -7.88
C TRP A 131 6.61 -2.22 -9.15
N TRP A 132 5.75 -2.04 -10.15
CA TRP A 132 5.92 -2.66 -11.46
C TRP A 132 7.28 -2.34 -12.07
N PHE A 133 7.72 -1.07 -12.01
CA PHE A 133 9.03 -0.67 -12.53
C PHE A 133 10.16 -1.28 -11.68
N GLY A 134 9.97 -1.35 -10.36
CA GLY A 134 10.91 -2.03 -9.47
C GLY A 134 11.10 -3.50 -9.83
N VAL A 135 10.01 -4.25 -10.04
CA VAL A 135 10.07 -5.67 -10.45
C VAL A 135 10.62 -5.81 -11.88
N LYS A 136 10.26 -4.90 -12.79
CA LYS A 136 10.65 -4.99 -14.20
C LYS A 136 12.11 -4.67 -14.44
N PHE A 137 12.72 -3.76 -13.69
CA PHE A 137 14.09 -3.29 -13.93
C PHE A 137 15.07 -3.64 -12.79
N ALA A 138 14.63 -3.61 -11.53
CA ALA A 138 15.52 -3.72 -10.37
C ALA A 138 14.95 -4.63 -9.27
N ALA A 139 14.62 -5.88 -9.62
CA ALA A 139 14.10 -6.88 -8.70
C ALA A 139 15.20 -7.42 -7.75
N GLY A 140 15.68 -6.58 -6.84
CA GLY A 140 16.70 -6.94 -5.86
C GLY A 140 17.47 -5.75 -5.27
N GLY A 141 18.50 -6.08 -4.48
CA GLY A 141 19.42 -5.08 -3.91
C GLY A 141 18.78 -4.14 -2.89
N LEU A 142 19.37 -2.95 -2.76
CA LEU A 142 18.98 -1.92 -1.78
C LEU A 142 17.52 -1.46 -1.90
N GLY A 143 16.93 -1.59 -3.09
CA GLY A 143 15.55 -1.20 -3.35
C GLY A 143 14.52 -2.07 -2.63
N THR A 144 14.88 -3.28 -2.19
CA THR A 144 13.93 -4.22 -1.58
C THR A 144 13.78 -4.08 -0.06
N PHE A 145 14.67 -3.33 0.60
CA PHE A 145 14.65 -3.16 2.06
C PHE A 145 13.31 -2.62 2.59
N HIS A 146 12.69 -1.70 1.85
CA HIS A 146 11.39 -1.16 2.26
C HIS A 146 10.25 -2.17 2.12
N ALA A 147 10.32 -3.13 1.19
CA ALA A 147 9.36 -4.24 1.14
C ALA A 147 9.53 -5.19 2.31
N LEU A 148 10.78 -5.51 2.68
CA LEU A 148 11.07 -6.34 3.86
C LEU A 148 10.46 -5.71 5.13
N LEU A 149 10.75 -4.44 5.37
CA LEU A 149 10.15 -3.74 6.52
C LEU A 149 8.63 -3.63 6.41
N ASN A 150 8.10 -3.35 5.22
CA ASN A 150 6.66 -3.21 5.03
C ASN A 150 5.90 -4.52 5.30
N THR A 151 6.41 -5.66 4.83
CA THR A 151 5.78 -6.97 5.07
C THR A 151 5.76 -7.30 6.56
N ALA A 152 6.86 -7.05 7.29
CA ALA A 152 6.89 -7.21 8.75
C ALA A 152 5.88 -6.31 9.47
N VAL A 153 5.75 -5.04 9.06
CA VAL A 153 4.74 -4.12 9.63
C VAL A 153 3.32 -4.52 9.22
N HIS A 154 3.13 -5.05 8.01
CA HIS A 154 1.84 -5.54 7.52
C HIS A 154 1.33 -6.73 8.33
N VAL A 155 2.21 -7.62 8.81
CA VAL A 155 1.83 -8.67 9.77
C VAL A 155 1.12 -8.07 10.99
N VAL A 156 1.70 -7.03 11.59
CA VAL A 156 1.11 -6.35 12.76
C VAL A 156 -0.16 -5.59 12.39
N MET A 157 -0.16 -4.88 11.26
CA MET A 157 -1.31 -4.08 10.79
C MET A 157 -2.54 -4.94 10.46
N TYR A 158 -2.37 -6.01 9.68
CA TYR A 158 -3.47 -6.89 9.30
C TYR A 158 -3.95 -7.75 10.46
N THR A 159 -3.07 -8.09 11.42
CA THR A 159 -3.50 -8.67 12.70
C THR A 159 -4.42 -7.70 13.45
N TYR A 160 -4.07 -6.43 13.54
CA TYR A 160 -4.93 -5.40 14.14
C TYR A 160 -6.29 -5.27 13.42
N TYR A 161 -6.30 -5.29 12.08
CA TYR A 161 -7.54 -5.23 11.29
C TYR A 161 -8.41 -6.48 11.44
N GLY A 162 -7.80 -7.67 11.49
CA GLY A 162 -8.50 -8.92 11.78
C GLY A 162 -9.18 -8.89 13.15
N LEU A 163 -8.46 -8.44 14.19
CA LEU A 163 -9.03 -8.27 15.53
C LEU A 163 -10.14 -7.20 15.55
N CYS A 164 -10.00 -6.12 14.79
CA CYS A 164 -11.06 -5.12 14.64
C CYS A 164 -12.32 -5.70 13.97
N ALA A 165 -12.17 -6.64 13.04
CA ALA A 165 -13.27 -7.26 12.32
C ALA A 165 -14.11 -8.21 13.19
N LEU A 166 -13.55 -8.75 14.30
CA LEU A 166 -14.29 -9.57 15.27
C LEU A 166 -15.46 -8.81 15.95
N GLY A 167 -15.42 -7.48 15.93
CA GLY A 167 -16.53 -6.61 16.31
C GLY A 167 -16.27 -5.76 17.56
N PRO A 168 -17.28 -5.02 18.05
CA PRO A 168 -17.13 -4.08 19.15
C PRO A 168 -16.64 -4.72 20.46
N ALA A 169 -17.01 -5.98 20.70
CA ALA A 169 -16.58 -6.74 21.88
C ALA A 169 -15.06 -6.93 21.94
N TYR A 170 -14.37 -7.01 20.80
CA TYR A 170 -12.92 -7.19 20.71
C TYR A 170 -12.17 -5.87 20.51
N GLN A 171 -12.77 -4.90 19.78
CA GLN A 171 -12.17 -3.59 19.54
C GLN A 171 -11.77 -2.84 20.83
N LYS A 172 -12.44 -3.13 21.94
CA LYS A 172 -12.18 -2.53 23.24
C LYS A 172 -10.81 -2.92 23.85
N TYR A 173 -10.25 -4.06 23.43
CA TYR A 173 -8.94 -4.53 23.87
C TYR A 173 -7.80 -3.98 23.00
N LEU A 174 -8.11 -3.29 21.90
CA LEU A 174 -7.14 -2.74 20.95
C LEU A 174 -6.65 -1.35 21.36
N TRP A 175 -6.23 -1.23 22.62
CA TRP A 175 -5.67 0.00 23.18
C TRP A 175 -4.37 0.43 22.50
N TRP A 176 -3.66 -0.53 21.89
CA TRP A 176 -2.34 -0.34 21.29
C TRP A 176 -2.37 0.22 19.86
N LYS A 177 -3.53 0.69 19.37
CA LYS A 177 -3.67 1.33 18.04
C LYS A 177 -2.62 2.42 17.79
N LYS A 178 -2.29 3.23 18.80
CA LYS A 178 -1.28 4.30 18.68
C LYS A 178 0.10 3.73 18.36
N TYR A 179 0.50 2.65 19.02
CA TYR A 179 1.79 1.99 18.80
C TYR A 179 1.90 1.40 17.40
N LEU A 180 0.79 0.92 16.83
CA LEU A 180 0.77 0.51 15.42
C LEU A 180 1.10 1.68 14.49
N THR A 181 0.50 2.86 14.70
CA THR A 181 0.83 4.04 13.88
C THR A 181 2.26 4.53 14.13
N THR A 182 2.76 4.41 15.37
CA THR A 182 4.17 4.69 15.68
C THR A 182 5.11 3.74 14.93
N LEU A 183 4.79 2.44 14.89
CA LEU A 183 5.54 1.45 14.13
C LEU A 183 5.60 1.80 12.63
N GLN A 184 4.47 2.23 12.06
CA GLN A 184 4.40 2.69 10.66
C GLN A 184 5.26 3.95 10.42
N LEU A 185 5.25 4.92 11.34
CA LEU A 185 6.11 6.10 11.25
C LEU A 185 7.60 5.75 11.33
N VAL A 186 7.98 4.87 12.27
CA VAL A 186 9.35 4.38 12.41
C VAL A 186 9.79 3.62 11.15
N GLN A 187 8.90 2.84 10.53
CA GLN A 187 9.16 2.18 9.25
C GLN A 187 9.59 3.19 8.17
N PHE A 188 8.84 4.27 7.99
CA PHE A 188 9.19 5.29 6.98
C PHE A 188 10.51 5.97 7.29
N ILE A 189 10.79 6.29 8.57
CA ILE A 189 12.08 6.86 8.97
C ILE A 189 13.23 5.91 8.65
N MET A 190 13.12 4.62 9.01
CA MET A 190 14.16 3.62 8.72
C MET A 190 14.39 3.46 7.21
N VAL A 191 13.32 3.44 6.41
CA VAL A 191 13.42 3.37 4.94
C VAL A 191 14.11 4.61 4.37
N THR A 192 13.74 5.80 4.83
CA THR A 192 14.34 7.07 4.39
C THR A 192 15.82 7.16 4.78
N VAL A 193 16.19 6.72 5.98
CA VAL A 193 17.60 6.70 6.41
C VAL A 193 18.40 5.68 5.59
N HIS A 194 17.89 4.46 5.42
CA HIS A 194 18.54 3.40 4.64
C HIS A 194 18.83 3.85 3.20
N ILE A 195 17.81 4.41 2.51
CA ILE A 195 18.02 4.91 1.16
C ILE A 195 18.90 6.18 1.14
N GLY A 196 18.83 7.00 2.20
CA GLY A 196 19.68 8.18 2.41
C GLY A 196 21.18 7.84 2.46
N GLN A 197 21.53 6.70 3.05
CA GLN A 197 22.92 6.23 3.11
C GLN A 197 23.52 6.01 1.72
N SER A 198 22.72 5.63 0.72
CA SER A 198 23.20 5.41 -0.65
C SER A 198 23.79 6.69 -1.28
N PHE A 199 23.33 7.88 -0.88
CA PHE A 199 23.87 9.16 -1.35
C PHE A 199 25.20 9.55 -0.69
N LEU A 200 25.54 8.93 0.44
CA LEU A 200 26.79 9.20 1.17
C LEU A 200 27.92 8.26 0.75
N VAL A 201 27.59 7.09 0.20
CA VAL A 201 28.55 6.10 -0.28
C VAL A 201 29.02 6.48 -1.69
N LYS A 202 30.26 6.98 -1.79
CA LYS A 202 30.83 7.54 -3.04
C LYS A 202 30.96 6.54 -4.20
N ASP A 203 31.01 5.23 -3.91
CA ASP A 203 31.20 4.16 -4.90
C ASP A 203 30.03 3.17 -4.99
N CYS A 204 28.78 3.65 -4.83
CA CYS A 204 27.60 2.78 -4.91
C CYS A 204 27.29 2.37 -6.36
N LYS A 205 27.66 1.14 -6.76
CA LYS A 205 27.35 0.55 -8.08
C LYS A 205 25.91 0.00 -8.17
N TYR A 206 24.92 0.81 -7.85
CA TYR A 206 23.53 0.43 -8.04
C TYR A 206 23.10 0.66 -9.49
N GLN A 207 22.55 -0.37 -10.14
CA GLN A 207 22.28 -0.39 -11.58
C GLN A 207 21.26 0.67 -12.02
N PHE A 208 20.32 1.03 -11.13
CA PHE A 208 19.22 1.95 -11.45
C PHE A 208 19.06 3.06 -10.39
N PRO A 209 19.92 4.09 -10.38
CA PRO A 209 19.90 5.17 -9.39
C PRO A 209 18.55 5.89 -9.27
N ILE A 210 17.76 5.93 -10.35
CA ILE A 210 16.42 6.55 -10.36
C ILE A 210 15.51 6.01 -9.25
N PHE A 211 15.59 4.72 -8.92
CA PHE A 211 14.77 4.14 -7.85
C PHE A 211 15.16 4.67 -6.46
N GLN A 212 16.42 5.06 -6.24
CA GLN A 212 16.84 5.67 -4.97
C GLN A 212 16.14 7.01 -4.75
N TYR A 213 16.08 7.85 -5.79
CA TYR A 213 15.38 9.13 -5.74
C TYR A 213 13.87 8.94 -5.55
N ILE A 214 13.26 7.96 -6.22
CA ILE A 214 11.83 7.65 -6.08
C ILE A 214 11.51 7.19 -4.65
N ILE A 215 12.27 6.23 -4.12
CA ILE A 215 12.07 5.71 -2.75
C ILE A 215 12.26 6.82 -1.72
N MET A 216 13.27 7.68 -1.88
CA MET A 216 13.49 8.85 -1.02
C MET A 216 12.30 9.81 -1.06
N CYS A 217 11.85 10.18 -2.26
CA CYS A 217 10.70 11.07 -2.45
C CYS A 217 9.43 10.50 -1.79
N TYR A 218 9.14 9.22 -1.99
CA TYR A 218 7.97 8.57 -1.40
C TYR A 218 8.09 8.42 0.12
N GLY A 219 9.27 8.12 0.65
CA GLY A 219 9.53 8.13 2.08
C GLY A 219 9.15 9.46 2.72
N CYS A 220 9.56 10.58 2.11
CA CYS A 220 9.21 11.92 2.57
C CYS A 220 7.70 12.21 2.46
N ILE A 221 7.08 11.89 1.33
CA ILE A 221 5.62 12.10 1.13
C ILE A 221 4.82 11.32 2.18
N PHE A 222 5.12 10.03 2.38
CA PHE A 222 4.40 9.21 3.35
C PHE A 222 4.66 9.66 4.78
N LEU A 223 5.87 10.10 5.12
CA LEU A 223 6.15 10.67 6.44
C LEU A 223 5.26 11.89 6.72
N ILE A 224 5.11 12.80 5.76
CA ILE A 224 4.24 13.98 5.88
C ILE A 224 2.76 13.56 6.03
N LEU A 225 2.28 12.64 5.19
CA LEU A 225 0.89 12.20 5.23
C LEU A 225 0.55 11.46 6.54
N PHE A 226 1.47 10.63 7.05
CA PHE A 226 1.28 9.94 8.33
C PHE A 226 1.43 10.88 9.53
N ALA A 227 2.31 11.87 9.48
CA ALA A 227 2.38 12.92 10.49
C ALA A 227 1.08 13.73 10.55
N HIS A 228 0.51 14.07 9.38
CA HIS A 228 -0.79 14.72 9.28
C HIS A 228 -1.93 13.83 9.83
N PHE A 229 -1.91 12.54 9.48
CA PHE A 229 -2.85 11.57 10.03
C PHE A 229 -2.75 11.49 11.56
N TRP A 230 -1.53 11.40 12.12
CA TRP A 230 -1.30 11.35 13.56
C TRP A 230 -1.91 12.57 14.26
N TYR A 231 -1.61 13.77 13.72
CA TYR A 231 -2.13 15.02 14.26
C TYR A 231 -3.67 15.04 14.28
N ARG A 232 -4.32 14.66 13.18
CA ARG A 232 -5.79 14.63 13.13
C ARG A 232 -6.41 13.51 13.98
N ALA A 233 -5.85 12.31 13.92
CA ALA A 233 -6.40 11.12 14.58
C ALA A 233 -6.21 11.14 16.09
N TYR A 234 -5.05 11.57 16.57
CA TYR A 234 -4.64 11.43 17.97
C TYR A 234 -4.50 12.75 18.71
N THR A 235 -3.91 13.78 18.10
CA THR A 235 -3.78 15.10 18.74
C THR A 235 -5.12 15.83 18.77
N LYS A 236 -5.87 15.81 17.65
CA LYS A 236 -7.25 16.34 17.56
C LYS A 236 -8.35 15.33 17.94
N GLY A 237 -7.99 14.14 18.41
CA GLY A 237 -8.95 13.17 18.94
C GLY A 237 -9.90 12.50 17.95
N GLN A 238 -9.84 12.78 16.64
CA GLN A 238 -10.88 12.36 15.69
C GLN A 238 -11.00 10.83 15.51
N ARG A 239 -9.96 10.05 15.80
CA ARG A 239 -9.92 8.60 15.59
C ARG A 239 -9.19 7.85 16.72
N LEU A 240 -9.43 8.26 17.97
CA LEU A 240 -8.84 7.60 19.14
C LEU A 240 -9.23 6.10 19.24
N PRO A 241 -8.39 5.26 19.87
CA PRO A 241 -8.77 3.88 20.15
C PRO A 241 -10.02 3.83 21.02
N LYS A 242 -10.89 2.85 20.78
CA LYS A 242 -12.06 2.61 21.62
C LYS A 242 -11.59 2.02 22.95
N THR A 243 -11.65 2.79 24.02
CA THR A 243 -11.33 2.32 25.37
C THR A 243 -12.60 1.98 26.14
N VAL A 244 -12.57 0.93 26.97
CA VAL A 244 -13.60 0.70 27.98
C VAL A 244 -13.44 1.76 29.07
N LYS A 245 -14.44 2.62 29.26
CA LYS A 245 -14.67 3.30 30.55
C LYS A 245 -16.04 2.84 31.05
N ASN A 246 -16.07 2.16 32.19
CA ASN A 246 -17.29 1.77 32.91
C ASN A 246 -18.34 1.02 32.07
N GLY A 247 -17.96 -0.04 31.35
CA GLY A 247 -18.90 -0.91 30.64
C GLY A 247 -19.63 -0.30 29.42
N VAL A 248 -19.44 0.99 29.15
CA VAL A 248 -20.06 1.70 28.02
C VAL A 248 -18.99 2.11 27.02
N CYS A 249 -19.20 1.73 25.75
CA CYS A 249 -18.32 2.10 24.64
C CYS A 249 -18.46 3.61 24.35
N LYS A 250 -17.61 4.44 24.95
CA LYS A 250 -17.50 5.88 24.61
C LYS A 250 -16.27 6.14 23.74
N SER A 251 -16.45 6.88 22.64
CA SER A 251 -15.35 7.60 22.00
C SER A 251 -14.78 8.58 23.03
N LYS A 252 -13.45 8.61 23.21
CA LYS A 252 -12.82 9.72 23.96
C LYS A 252 -13.00 10.98 23.10
N ASN A 253 -14.06 11.75 23.33
CA ASN A 253 -14.13 13.12 22.85
C ASN A 253 -13.38 13.97 23.88
N ASN A 254 -12.22 14.48 23.48
CA ASN A 254 -11.69 15.73 24.00
C ASN A 254 -11.85 16.75 22.87
#